data_AF-A0A6L9K6M9-F1
#
_entry.id   AF-A0A6L9K6M9-F1
#
_cell.length_a   1.000
_cell.length_b   1.000
_cell.length_c   1.000
_cell.angle_alpha   90.00
_cell.angle_beta   90.00
_cell.angle_gamma   90.00
#
_symmetry.space_group_name_H-M   'P 1'
#
loop_
_entity.id
_entity.type
_entity.pdbx_description
1 polymer ?
#
loop_
_entity_poly.entity_id
_entity_poly.type
_entity_poly.pdbx_seq_one_letter_code
_entity_poly.pdbx_strand_id
1 'polypeptide(L)'
;MNKLAVISAFWGGVKNRYMQYQPNRSIIEIIEAAGKIDYQTQFGKTPFGVAQIASKYNVPVFALTGIIGEGSEVLLQKGITAYFALADKPMSMEESKENAGYLLKKTIEQVMRIIIIQSTKS
;
A
#
# COMPACT_ATOMS: atom_id res chain seq x y z
N MET A 1 -8.92 -19.72 -12.62
CA MET A 1 -7.68 -19.03 -12.22
C MET A 1 -8.00 -17.58 -11.91
N ASN A 2 -8.04 -17.18 -10.64
CA ASN A 2 -8.26 -15.79 -10.25
C ASN A 2 -7.03 -14.97 -10.68
N LYS A 3 -7.20 -14.07 -11.63
CA LYS A 3 -6.13 -13.14 -12.04
C LYS A 3 -6.04 -12.04 -10.98
N LEU A 4 -4.86 -11.80 -10.43
CA LEU A 4 -4.61 -10.75 -9.44
C LEU A 4 -4.53 -9.40 -10.16
N ALA A 5 -5.22 -8.38 -9.67
CA ALA A 5 -5.10 -7.00 -10.15
C ALA A 5 -4.53 -6.12 -9.03
N VAL A 6 -3.39 -5.48 -9.29
CA VAL A 6 -2.78 -4.51 -8.37
C VAL A 6 -3.11 -3.12 -8.87
N ILE A 7 -3.77 -2.32 -8.05
CA ILE A 7 -4.01 -0.90 -8.31
C ILE A 7 -3.08 -0.12 -7.38
N SER A 8 -2.31 0.81 -7.95
CA SER A 8 -1.40 1.68 -7.20
C SER A 8 -1.84 3.13 -7.24
N ALA A 9 -2.03 3.71 -6.06
CA ALA A 9 -2.32 5.14 -5.89
C ALA A 9 -1.02 5.88 -5.52
N PHE A 10 -0.61 6.82 -6.38
CA PHE A 10 0.51 7.75 -6.14
C PHE A 10 -0.03 9.17 -5.97
N TRP A 11 0.40 9.89 -4.94
CA TRP A 11 0.08 11.31 -4.78
C TRP A 11 1.28 12.17 -5.18
N GLY A 12 1.24 12.69 -6.42
CA GLY A 12 2.36 13.45 -7.00
C GLY A 12 2.16 13.90 -8.46
N GLY A 13 0.93 14.19 -8.89
CA GLY A 13 0.70 14.87 -10.18
C GLY A 13 0.16 14.04 -11.35
N VAL A 14 -0.21 12.78 -11.17
CA VAL A 14 -1.03 12.06 -12.18
C VAL A 14 -2.50 12.19 -11.82
N LYS A 15 -3.12 13.30 -12.27
CA LYS A 15 -4.59 13.41 -12.33
C LYS A 15 -5.11 12.25 -13.19
N ASN A 16 -6.02 11.44 -12.64
CA ASN A 16 -6.68 10.31 -13.30
C ASN A 16 -5.80 9.10 -13.62
N ARG A 17 -5.77 8.13 -12.70
CA ARG A 17 -5.79 6.72 -13.12
C ARG A 17 -7.07 6.09 -12.63
N TYR A 18 -7.89 5.72 -13.61
CA TYR A 18 -9.19 5.09 -13.45
C TYR A 18 -9.05 3.80 -12.63
N MET A 19 -9.84 3.69 -11.57
CA MET A 19 -10.22 2.40 -11.00
C MET A 19 -10.96 1.61 -12.09
N GLN A 20 -10.23 0.85 -12.91
CA GLN A 20 -10.86 -0.13 -13.79
C GLN A 20 -11.23 -1.34 -12.94
N TYR A 21 -12.43 -1.27 -12.36
CA TYR A 21 -13.09 -2.42 -11.77
C TYR A 21 -13.20 -3.53 -12.83
N GLN A 22 -12.48 -4.63 -12.64
CA GLN A 22 -12.60 -5.82 -13.48
C GLN A 22 -13.25 -6.93 -12.65
N PRO A 23 -14.49 -7.35 -12.99
CA PRO A 23 -15.12 -8.46 -12.29
C PRO A 23 -14.28 -9.74 -12.42
N ASN A 24 -14.28 -10.57 -11.36
CA ASN A 24 -13.56 -11.85 -11.26
C ASN A 24 -12.02 -11.77 -11.09
N ARG A 25 -11.51 -10.65 -10.58
CA ARG A 25 -10.12 -10.54 -10.12
C ARG A 25 -10.06 -10.26 -8.63
N SER A 26 -9.12 -10.92 -7.93
CA SER A 26 -8.71 -10.45 -6.61
C SER A 26 -8.00 -9.12 -6.80
N ILE A 27 -8.66 -8.03 -6.43
CA ILE A 27 -8.10 -6.68 -6.52
C ILE A 27 -7.35 -6.42 -5.21
N ILE A 28 -6.15 -5.87 -5.30
CA ILE A 28 -5.34 -5.46 -4.16
C ILE A 28 -4.87 -4.03 -4.41
N GLU A 29 -5.07 -3.18 -3.41
CA GLU A 29 -4.65 -1.79 -3.46
C GLU A 29 -3.29 -1.64 -2.76
N ILE A 30 -2.29 -1.11 -3.47
CA ILE A 30 -0.99 -0.77 -2.89
C ILE A 30 -0.83 0.75 -2.93
N ILE A 31 -0.69 1.37 -1.76
CA ILE A 31 -0.56 2.82 -1.65
C ILE A 31 0.89 3.15 -1.33
N GLU A 32 1.51 3.99 -2.15
CA GLU A 32 2.72 4.68 -1.71
C GLU A 32 2.30 5.88 -0.84
N ALA A 33 2.44 5.74 0.47
CA ALA A 33 2.30 6.84 1.40
C ALA A 33 3.64 7.59 1.46
N ALA A 34 3.81 8.55 0.55
CA ALA A 34 4.95 9.45 0.55
C ALA A 34 5.14 10.05 1.95
N GLY A 35 6.35 9.87 2.51
CA GLY A 35 6.69 10.33 3.85
C GLY A 35 6.35 9.30 4.94
N LYS A 36 5.38 9.63 5.80
CA LYS A 36 5.15 8.98 7.10
C LYS A 36 3.69 8.57 7.30
N ILE A 37 3.45 7.36 7.77
CA ILE A 37 2.17 6.96 8.39
C ILE A 37 2.30 6.97 9.91
N ASP A 38 1.29 7.45 10.63
CA ASP A 38 1.24 7.53 12.08
C ASP A 38 -0.21 7.61 12.57
N TYR A 39 -0.42 7.77 13.88
CA TYR A 39 -1.73 7.98 14.48
C TYR A 39 -2.56 9.04 13.74
N GLN A 40 -1.93 10.13 13.27
CA GLN A 40 -2.62 11.24 12.61
C GLN A 40 -3.17 10.87 11.23
N THR A 41 -2.65 9.80 10.61
CA THR A 41 -3.12 9.33 9.30
C THR A 41 -4.61 8.97 9.29
N GLN A 42 -5.16 8.54 10.44
CA GLN A 42 -6.57 8.16 10.54
C GLN A 42 -7.56 9.33 10.35
N PHE A 43 -7.10 10.58 10.46
CA PHE A 43 -7.97 11.76 10.41
C PHE A 43 -8.13 12.34 9.00
N GLY A 44 -7.99 11.50 7.96
CA GLY A 44 -8.26 11.93 6.58
C GLY A 44 -7.04 12.05 5.68
N LYS A 45 -5.86 11.53 6.08
CA LYS A 45 -4.74 11.41 5.12
C LYS A 45 -5.08 10.36 4.05
N THR A 46 -4.40 10.43 2.91
CA THR A 46 -4.65 9.57 1.74
C THR A 46 -4.78 8.07 2.06
N PRO A 47 -3.89 7.45 2.87
CA PRO A 47 -4.01 6.01 3.17
C PRO A 47 -5.32 5.65 3.86
N PHE A 48 -5.83 6.53 4.74
CA PHE A 48 -7.13 6.33 5.38
C PHE A 48 -8.27 6.42 4.37
N GLY A 49 -8.30 7.44 3.52
CA GLY A 49 -9.37 7.62 2.52
C GLY A 49 -9.50 6.42 1.57
N VAL A 50 -8.36 5.92 1.08
CA VAL A 50 -8.33 4.73 0.21
C VAL A 50 -8.80 3.49 0.96
N ALA A 51 -8.34 3.27 2.20
CA ALA A 51 -8.77 2.15 3.04
C ALA A 51 -10.29 2.14 3.27
N GLN A 52 -10.90 3.31 3.51
CA GLN A 52 -12.34 3.44 3.69
C GLN A 52 -13.13 3.10 2.41
N ILE A 53 -12.60 3.45 1.23
CA ILE A 53 -13.23 3.11 -0.05
C ILE A 53 -13.09 1.60 -0.31
N ALA A 54 -11.87 1.06 -0.22
CA ALA A 54 -11.57 -0.34 -0.49
C ALA A 54 -12.34 -1.31 0.42
N SER A 55 -12.53 -0.93 1.69
CA SER A 55 -13.30 -1.71 2.66
C SER A 55 -14.75 -1.95 2.21
N LYS A 56 -15.37 -1.00 1.49
CA LYS A 56 -16.73 -1.17 0.94
C LYS A 56 -16.83 -2.27 -0.11
N TYR A 57 -15.71 -2.63 -0.73
CA TYR A 57 -15.61 -3.63 -1.78
C TYR A 57 -14.86 -4.90 -1.34
N ASN A 58 -14.55 -5.04 -0.04
CA ASN A 58 -13.73 -6.12 0.51
C ASN A 58 -12.38 -6.29 -0.21
N VAL A 59 -11.78 -5.17 -0.63
CA VAL A 59 -10.47 -5.14 -1.27
C VAL A 59 -9.39 -4.91 -0.20
N PRO A 60 -8.40 -5.80 -0.05
CA PRO A 60 -7.30 -5.59 0.88
C PRO A 60 -6.40 -4.43 0.43
N VAL A 61 -5.89 -3.67 1.41
CA VAL A 61 -5.09 -2.47 1.21
C VAL A 61 -3.75 -2.60 1.91
N PHE A 62 -2.66 -2.45 1.15
CA PHE A 62 -1.31 -2.47 1.66
C PHE A 62 -0.67 -1.08 1.54
N ALA A 63 -0.25 -0.49 2.66
CA ALA A 63 0.40 0.81 2.66
C ALA A 63 1.93 0.66 2.69
N LEU A 64 2.62 1.23 1.71
CA LEU A 64 4.08 1.27 1.63
C LEU A 64 4.53 2.70 1.92
N THR A 65 5.39 2.89 2.91
CA THR A 65 5.74 4.23 3.40
C THR A 65 7.22 4.37 3.72
N GLY A 66 7.75 5.59 3.69
CA GLY A 66 9.12 5.83 4.11
C GLY A 66 9.32 5.62 5.61
N ILE A 67 8.38 6.13 6.41
CA ILE A 67 8.49 6.16 7.88
C ILE A 67 7.20 5.62 8.51
N ILE A 68 7.34 4.62 9.37
CA ILE A 68 6.26 4.17 10.27
C ILE A 68 6.44 4.91 11.58
N GLY A 69 5.47 5.73 11.94
CA GLY A 69 5.42 6.45 13.20
C GLY A 69 4.54 5.78 14.24
N GLU A 70 4.63 6.33 15.45
CA GLU A 70 3.83 5.91 16.60
C GLU A 70 2.32 5.94 16.31
N GLY A 71 1.60 4.95 16.82
CA GLY A 71 0.16 4.83 16.68
C GLY A 71 -0.34 4.39 15.30
N SER A 72 0.55 3.97 14.39
CA SER A 72 0.18 3.49 13.05
C SER A 72 -0.71 2.24 13.06
N GLU A 73 -0.66 1.44 14.12
CA GLU A 73 -1.43 0.22 14.32
C GLU A 73 -2.94 0.45 14.29
N VAL A 74 -3.40 1.67 14.66
CA VAL A 74 -4.81 2.07 14.56
C VAL A 74 -5.33 1.93 13.12
N LEU A 75 -4.46 2.09 12.12
CA LEU A 75 -4.84 2.03 10.72
C LEU A 75 -5.26 0.63 10.28
N LEU A 76 -4.78 -0.43 10.96
CA LEU A 76 -5.22 -1.80 10.72
C LEU A 76 -6.71 -1.97 11.02
N GLN A 77 -7.18 -1.30 12.08
CA GLN A 77 -8.60 -1.27 12.45
C GLN A 77 -9.44 -0.35 11.54
N LYS A 78 -8.79 0.50 10.73
CA LYS A 78 -9.42 1.45 9.80
C LYS A 78 -9.43 0.96 8.34
N GLY A 79 -9.16 -0.32 8.10
CA GLY A 79 -9.26 -0.95 6.79
C GLY A 79 -7.95 -1.08 6.02
N ILE A 80 -6.81 -0.70 6.61
CA ILE A 80 -5.50 -1.10 6.07
C ILE A 80 -5.27 -2.57 6.44
N THR A 81 -4.94 -3.41 5.47
CA THR A 81 -4.65 -4.84 5.68
C THR A 81 -3.27 -5.04 6.30
N ALA A 82 -2.26 -4.34 5.79
CA ALA A 82 -0.92 -4.30 6.36
C ALA A 82 -0.17 -3.06 5.87
N TYR A 83 0.93 -2.72 6.55
CA TYR A 83 1.80 -1.63 6.15
C TYR A 83 3.28 -1.99 6.27
N PHE A 84 4.12 -1.37 5.45
CA PHE A 84 5.55 -1.66 5.36
C PHE A 84 6.37 -0.38 5.23
N ALA A 85 7.52 -0.36 5.90
CA ALA A 85 8.56 0.63 5.66
C ALA A 85 9.34 0.25 4.39
N LEU A 86 9.67 1.25 3.56
CA LEU A 86 10.44 1.05 2.34
C LEU A 86 11.94 0.82 2.61
N ALA A 87 12.47 1.38 3.70
CA ALA A 87 13.87 1.22 4.05
C ALA A 87 14.18 -0.25 4.41
N ASP A 88 15.07 -0.86 3.66
CA ASP A 88 15.50 -2.25 3.84
C ASP A 88 16.84 -2.40 4.59
N LYS A 89 17.47 -1.26 4.91
CA LYS A 89 18.69 -1.12 5.70
C LYS A 89 18.72 0.29 6.33
N PRO A 90 19.58 0.54 7.33
CA PRO A 90 19.85 1.90 7.77
C PRO A 90 20.32 2.76 6.57
N MET A 91 19.67 3.90 6.38
CA MET A 91 19.97 4.85 5.31
C MET A 91 19.54 6.26 5.72
N SER A 92 20.17 7.27 5.14
CA SER A 92 19.77 8.67 5.25
C SER A 92 18.45 8.93 4.50
N MET A 93 17.84 10.08 4.79
CA MET A 93 16.62 10.48 4.09
C MET A 93 16.89 10.75 2.61
N GLU A 94 18.04 11.33 2.29
CA GLU A 94 18.51 11.59 0.92
C GLU A 94 18.67 10.27 0.15
N GLU A 95 19.39 9.29 0.71
CA GLU A 95 19.54 7.97 0.11
C GLU A 95 18.18 7.28 -0.09
N SER A 96 17.27 7.40 0.86
CA SER A 96 15.92 6.83 0.74
C SER A 96 15.14 7.44 -0.44
N LYS A 97 15.23 8.77 -0.62
CA LYS A 97 14.59 9.47 -1.74
C LYS A 97 15.20 9.09 -3.08
N GLU A 98 16.53 9.03 -3.18
CA GLU A 98 17.24 8.63 -4.39
C GLU A 98 16.91 7.19 -4.80
N ASN A 99 16.71 6.30 -3.82
CA ASN A 99 16.42 4.89 -4.06
C ASN A 99 14.92 4.54 -4.00
N ALA A 100 14.02 5.52 -3.86
CA ALA A 100 12.60 5.28 -3.58
C ALA A 100 11.94 4.31 -4.57
N GLY A 101 12.20 4.47 -5.86
CA GLY A 101 11.65 3.57 -6.90
C GLY A 101 12.15 2.12 -6.79
N TYR A 102 13.43 1.92 -6.46
CA TYR A 102 13.99 0.59 -6.24
C TYR A 102 13.39 -0.07 -4.98
N LEU A 103 13.35 0.66 -3.88
CA LEU A 103 12.82 0.19 -2.60
C LEU A 103 11.33 -0.15 -2.70
N LEU A 104 10.56 0.69 -3.40
CA LEU A 104 9.14 0.45 -3.68
C LEU A 104 8.95 -0.83 -4.49
N LYS A 105 9.66 -0.98 -5.61
CA LYS A 105 9.60 -2.19 -6.44
C LYS A 105 9.91 -3.45 -5.63
N LYS A 106 11.01 -3.42 -4.87
CA LYS A 106 11.45 -4.54 -4.04
C LYS A 106 10.39 -4.93 -3.00
N THR A 107 9.80 -3.95 -2.34
CA THR A 107 8.75 -4.17 -1.33
C THR A 107 7.48 -4.73 -1.95
N ILE A 108 7.05 -4.19 -3.10
CA ILE A 108 5.91 -4.71 -3.87
C ILE A 108 6.16 -6.17 -4.26
N GLU A 109 7.34 -6.53 -4.76
CA GLU A 109 7.67 -7.91 -5.11
C GLU A 109 7.51 -8.86 -3.91
N GLN A 110 7.92 -8.45 -2.71
CA GLN A 110 7.74 -9.25 -1.49
C GLN A 110 6.26 -9.42 -1.12
N VAL A 111 5.49 -8.32 -1.13
CA VAL A 111 4.04 -8.36 -0.88
C VAL A 111 3.35 -9.30 -1.87
N MET A 112 3.70 -9.21 -3.15
CA MET A 112 3.13 -10.07 -4.20
C MET A 112 3.49 -11.54 -4.02
N ARG A 113 4.71 -11.88 -3.61
CA ARG A 113 5.09 -13.27 -3.30
C ARG A 113 4.23 -13.85 -2.17
N ILE A 114 3.94 -13.07 -1.14
CA ILE A 114 3.07 -13.48 -0.02
C ILE A 114 1.65 -13.77 -0.54
N ILE A 115 1.09 -12.86 -1.34
CA ILE A 115 -0.27 -12.99 -1.88
C ILE A 115 -0.39 -14.21 -2.81
N ILE A 116 0.60 -14.45 -3.65
CA ILE A 116 0.61 -15.60 -4.57
C ILE A 116 0.58 -16.91 -3.79
N ILE A 117 1.35 -17.05 -2.70
CA ILE A 117 1.35 -18.26 -1.85
C ILE A 117 -0.03 -18.52 -1.23
N GLN A 118 -0.74 -17.47 -0.80
CA GLN A 118 -2.09 -17.61 -0.25
C GLN A 118 -3.10 -18.06 -1.31
N SER A 119 -2.86 -17.72 -2.58
CA SER A 119 -3.76 -18.05 -3.69
C SER A 119 -3.58 -19.48 -4.22
N THR A 120 -2.44 -20.13 -3.95
CA THR A 120 -2.10 -21.49 -4.43
C THR A 120 -2.35 -22.59 -3.40
N LYS A 121 -2.66 -22.25 -2.14
CA LYS A 121 -2.98 -23.22 -1.07
C LYS A 121 -4.48 -23.56 -0.95
N SER A 122 -5.27 -23.20 -1.96
CA SER A 122 -6.71 -23.49 -2.00
C SER A 122 -7.03 -24.57 -3.03
#